data_AF-A0A921HN04-F1
#
_entry.id   AF-A0A921HN04-F1
#
_cell.length_a   1.000
_cell.length_b   1.000
_cell.length_c   1.000
_cell.angle_alpha   90.00
_cell.angle_beta   90.00
_cell.angle_gamma   90.00
#
_symmetry.space_group_name_H-M   'P 1'
#
loop_
_entity.id
_entity.type
_entity.pdbx_description
1 polymer ?
#
loop_
_entity_poly.entity_id
_entity_poly.type
_entity_poly.pdbx_seq_one_letter_code
_entity_poly.pdbx_strand_id
1 'polypeptide(L)'
;LVALADTEPMMEKLFQYRFTGNSDLAGHSFGNLFITAMTEVTGDIEQALKESSRVLAVKGRVFPATTAKVRLSATMDDGSVVDGESQIPLVHKRIKRVHIFPRQVEAVPSTLKAIREAEVIVLGPGSLYTSVIPNLLVEDIAREIRESSAIKIYICNVMTQPGETDDYTASMHVRALIEHGGNGIVDYVLVNNKPISQEMQEHYAREGQYPVLVDENAIADLGVKCFKADIIDDSKMIHHDSLKLAHQVMEIYHTLQRDN
;
A
#
# COMPACT_ATOMS: atom_id res chain seq x y z
N LEU A 1 -3.76 11.24 -5.01
CA LEU A 1 -4.37 12.44 -5.63
C LEU A 1 -4.16 12.44 -7.13
N VAL A 2 -2.93 12.61 -7.63
CA VAL A 2 -2.64 12.69 -9.08
C VAL A 2 -3.19 11.48 -9.86
N ALA A 3 -3.00 10.26 -9.36
CA ALA A 3 -3.52 9.05 -10.00
C ALA A 3 -5.05 8.98 -10.19
N LEU A 4 -5.80 9.82 -9.47
CA LEU A 4 -7.27 9.88 -9.56
C LEU A 4 -7.75 11.20 -10.21
N ALA A 5 -6.82 12.08 -10.59
CA ALA A 5 -7.14 13.41 -11.07
C ALA A 5 -7.65 13.36 -12.52
N ASP A 6 -8.75 14.05 -12.80
CA ASP A 6 -9.24 14.31 -14.17
C ASP A 6 -8.79 15.71 -14.61
N THR A 7 -7.47 15.93 -14.64
CA THR A 7 -6.86 17.25 -14.88
C THR A 7 -6.07 17.32 -16.18
N GLU A 8 -5.84 18.54 -16.65
CA GLU A 8 -4.93 18.81 -17.75
C GLU A 8 -3.52 18.23 -17.49
N PRO A 9 -2.83 17.71 -18.52
CA PRO A 9 -1.49 17.10 -18.39
C PRO A 9 -0.43 18.01 -17.73
N MET A 10 -0.62 19.32 -17.76
CA MET A 10 0.28 20.28 -17.10
C MET A 10 0.14 20.24 -15.58
N MET A 11 -1.07 20.11 -15.04
CA MET A 11 -1.31 20.09 -13.60
C MET A 11 -0.72 18.83 -12.95
N GLU A 12 -0.86 17.69 -13.63
CA GLU A 12 -0.20 16.44 -13.24
C GLU A 12 1.32 16.60 -13.17
N LYS A 13 1.93 17.17 -14.24
CA LYS A 13 3.37 17.45 -14.27
C LYS A 13 3.82 18.39 -13.15
N LEU A 14 3.03 19.42 -12.84
CA LEU A 14 3.32 20.35 -11.75
C LEU A 14 3.26 19.65 -10.39
N PHE A 15 2.25 18.82 -10.12
CA PHE A 15 2.16 18.10 -8.85
C PHE A 15 3.27 17.09 -8.64
N GLN A 16 3.73 16.44 -9.72
CA GLN A 16 4.87 15.53 -9.70
C GLN A 16 6.23 16.25 -9.75
N TYR A 17 6.24 17.56 -9.98
CA TYR A 17 7.48 18.33 -10.12
C TYR A 17 8.28 18.33 -8.82
N ARG A 18 9.58 18.04 -8.95
CA ARG A 18 10.57 18.18 -7.89
C ARG A 18 11.53 19.29 -8.29
N PHE A 19 11.68 20.28 -7.43
CA PHE A 19 12.59 21.39 -7.63
C PHE A 19 14.04 20.87 -7.69
N THR A 20 14.81 21.39 -8.64
CA THR A 20 16.22 21.03 -8.86
C THR A 20 17.13 22.26 -8.74
N GLY A 21 18.45 22.04 -8.75
CA GLY A 21 19.45 23.11 -8.68
C GLY A 21 19.85 23.45 -7.24
N ASN A 22 20.29 24.70 -7.03
CA ASN A 22 20.87 25.18 -5.76
C ASN A 22 20.00 26.21 -5.05
N SER A 23 18.68 26.20 -5.27
CA SER A 23 17.76 27.09 -4.56
C SER A 23 17.36 26.50 -3.20
N ASP A 24 16.79 27.31 -2.31
CA ASP A 24 16.24 26.84 -1.03
C ASP A 24 15.11 25.82 -1.19
N LEU A 25 14.51 25.74 -2.38
CA LEU A 25 13.48 24.75 -2.71
C LEU A 25 14.06 23.47 -3.30
N ALA A 26 15.36 23.40 -3.59
CA ALA A 26 15.97 22.23 -4.21
C ALA A 26 15.67 20.94 -3.42
N GLY A 27 15.17 19.92 -4.12
CA GLY A 27 14.78 18.64 -3.54
C GLY A 27 13.32 18.57 -3.07
N HIS A 28 12.63 19.70 -2.87
CA HIS A 28 11.20 19.69 -2.49
C HIS A 28 10.31 19.27 -3.66
N SER A 29 9.20 18.58 -3.36
CA SER A 29 8.13 18.31 -4.32
C SER A 29 7.10 19.44 -4.25
N PHE A 30 6.72 19.98 -5.41
CA PHE A 30 5.66 21.00 -5.49
C PHE A 30 4.35 20.47 -4.93
N GLY A 31 3.95 19.23 -5.27
CA GLY A 31 2.75 18.62 -4.71
C GLY A 31 2.76 18.58 -3.18
N ASN A 32 3.88 18.23 -2.56
CA ASN A 32 3.99 18.22 -1.10
C ASN A 32 3.88 19.63 -0.50
N LEU A 33 4.52 20.62 -1.12
CA LEU A 33 4.40 22.02 -0.69
C LEU A 33 2.96 22.51 -0.83
N PHE A 34 2.30 22.17 -1.93
CA PHE A 34 0.89 22.50 -2.15
C PHE A 34 -0.01 21.92 -1.05
N ILE A 35 0.11 20.62 -0.76
CA ILE A 35 -0.69 19.98 0.31
C ILE A 35 -0.35 20.57 1.68
N THR A 36 0.91 20.90 1.94
CA THR A 36 1.33 21.56 3.18
C THR A 36 0.67 22.92 3.33
N ALA A 37 0.74 23.77 2.30
CA ALA A 37 0.08 25.08 2.30
C ALA A 37 -1.44 24.96 2.42
N MET A 38 -2.06 24.00 1.73
CA MET A 38 -3.49 23.73 1.86
C MET A 38 -3.87 23.32 3.29
N THR A 39 -3.03 22.52 3.95
CA THR A 39 -3.24 22.13 5.35
C THR A 39 -3.13 23.32 6.29
N GLU A 40 -2.19 24.24 6.07
CA GLU A 40 -2.08 25.47 6.85
C GLU A 40 -3.28 26.42 6.64
N VAL A 41 -3.75 26.57 5.41
CA VAL A 41 -4.89 27.45 5.07
C VAL A 41 -6.21 26.91 5.62
N THR A 42 -6.43 25.60 5.52
CA THR A 42 -7.68 24.97 5.96
C THR A 42 -7.67 24.63 7.45
N GLY A 43 -6.49 24.60 8.08
CA GLY A 43 -6.29 24.25 9.49
C GLY A 43 -6.40 22.75 9.79
N ASP A 44 -6.71 21.92 8.79
CA ASP A 44 -6.93 20.49 8.95
C ASP A 44 -6.59 19.72 7.66
N ILE A 45 -5.91 18.58 7.79
CA ILE A 45 -5.42 17.81 6.65
C ILE A 45 -6.55 17.11 5.87
N GLU A 46 -7.64 16.72 6.51
CA GLU A 46 -8.79 16.12 5.83
C GLU A 46 -9.44 17.15 4.91
N GLN A 47 -9.67 18.37 5.43
CA GLN A 47 -10.20 19.47 4.63
C GLN A 47 -9.22 19.90 3.52
N ALA A 48 -7.91 19.90 3.80
CA ALA A 48 -6.89 20.15 2.78
C ALA A 48 -6.94 19.12 1.64
N LEU A 49 -7.04 17.83 1.94
CA LEU A 49 -7.14 16.77 0.94
C LEU A 49 -8.44 16.85 0.15
N LYS A 50 -9.55 17.21 0.80
CA LYS A 50 -10.85 17.43 0.13
C LYS A 50 -10.78 18.59 -0.86
N GLU A 51 -10.27 19.75 -0.46
CA GLU A 51 -10.15 20.90 -1.36
C GLU A 51 -9.10 20.65 -2.45
N SER A 52 -8.00 19.99 -2.13
CA SER A 52 -7.00 19.56 -3.13
C SER A 52 -7.60 18.61 -4.16
N SER A 53 -8.46 17.69 -3.72
CA SER A 53 -9.19 16.78 -4.62
C SER A 53 -10.13 17.54 -5.55
N ARG A 54 -10.76 18.61 -5.07
CA ARG A 54 -11.62 19.49 -5.89
C ARG A 54 -10.82 20.27 -6.92
N VAL A 55 -9.68 20.86 -6.53
CA VAL A 55 -8.77 21.57 -7.44
C VAL A 55 -8.26 20.64 -8.54
N LEU A 56 -7.98 19.39 -8.19
CA LEU A 56 -7.49 18.36 -9.11
C LEU A 56 -8.60 17.55 -9.80
N ALA A 57 -9.87 17.96 -9.71
CA ALA A 57 -11.01 17.24 -10.30
C ALA A 57 -10.94 15.71 -10.08
N VAL A 58 -10.58 15.29 -8.86
CA VAL A 58 -10.33 13.88 -8.53
C VAL A 58 -11.62 13.06 -8.62
N LYS A 59 -11.57 11.95 -9.36
CA LYS A 59 -12.61 10.93 -9.41
C LYS A 59 -12.43 9.95 -8.25
N GLY A 60 -13.16 10.18 -7.17
CA GLY A 60 -13.11 9.38 -5.95
C GLY A 60 -12.84 10.24 -4.72
N ARG A 61 -12.48 9.59 -3.61
CA ARG A 61 -12.17 10.26 -2.35
C ARG A 61 -10.83 9.75 -1.83
N VAL A 62 -9.99 10.66 -1.35
CA VAL A 62 -8.71 10.34 -0.71
C VAL A 62 -8.81 10.75 0.74
N PHE A 63 -8.65 9.79 1.64
CA PHE A 63 -8.67 10.03 3.08
C PHE A 63 -7.31 9.68 3.69
N PRO A 64 -6.84 10.47 4.67
CA PRO A 64 -5.67 10.08 5.44
C PRO A 64 -6.07 9.01 6.46
N ALA A 65 -5.13 8.16 6.85
CA ALA A 65 -5.37 7.17 7.91
C ALA A 65 -5.67 7.86 9.26
N THR A 66 -4.90 8.90 9.58
CA THR A 66 -5.04 9.73 10.78
C THR A 66 -4.65 11.17 10.46
N THR A 67 -5.14 12.14 11.24
CA THR A 67 -4.67 13.54 11.19
C THR A 67 -3.44 13.76 12.08
N ALA A 68 -3.10 12.79 12.93
CA ALA A 68 -1.93 12.87 13.80
C ALA A 68 -0.62 12.74 12.99
N LYS A 69 0.41 13.48 13.41
CA LYS A 69 1.76 13.29 12.88
C LYS A 69 2.34 11.99 13.44
N VAL A 70 2.46 10.98 12.58
CA VAL A 70 3.00 9.66 12.93
C VAL A 70 4.40 9.46 12.37
N ARG A 71 5.24 8.77 13.14
CA ARG A 71 6.53 8.24 12.68
C ARG A 71 6.49 6.73 12.68
N LEU A 72 7.01 6.12 11.63
CA LEU A 72 7.19 4.67 11.53
C LEU A 72 8.55 4.26 12.10
N SER A 73 8.57 3.16 12.85
CA SER A 73 9.80 2.48 13.25
C SER A 73 9.66 0.97 13.07
N ALA A 74 10.79 0.27 12.93
CA ALA A 74 10.84 -1.18 12.78
C ALA A 74 11.72 -1.80 13.88
N THR A 75 11.23 -2.88 14.48
CA THR A 75 12.05 -3.82 15.26
C THR A 75 12.54 -4.92 14.33
N MET A 76 13.85 -5.15 14.30
CA MET A 76 14.50 -6.19 13.50
C MET A 76 14.51 -7.53 14.24
N ASP A 77 14.84 -8.61 13.53
CA ASP A 77 14.94 -9.96 14.09
C ASP A 77 16.01 -10.09 15.20
N ASP A 78 17.11 -9.34 15.08
CA ASP A 78 18.17 -9.22 16.09
C ASP A 78 17.78 -8.34 17.30
N GLY A 79 16.57 -7.76 17.30
CA GLY A 79 16.06 -6.89 18.35
C GLY A 79 16.47 -5.42 18.24
N SER A 80 17.30 -5.05 17.26
CA SER A 80 17.61 -3.64 17.00
C SER A 80 16.37 -2.87 16.50
N VAL A 81 16.32 -1.57 16.79
CA VAL A 81 15.21 -0.68 16.40
C VAL A 81 15.73 0.36 15.42
N VAL A 82 14.99 0.57 14.33
CA VAL A 82 15.27 1.58 13.31
C VAL A 82 14.11 2.56 13.23
N ASP A 83 14.41 3.84 13.46
CA ASP A 83 13.44 4.93 13.41
C ASP A 83 13.44 5.61 12.03
N GLY A 84 12.24 5.84 11.48
CA GLY A 84 12.03 6.55 10.23
C GLY A 84 11.81 5.61 9.05
N GLU A 85 10.67 5.80 8.36
CA GLU A 85 10.25 4.99 7.21
C GLU A 85 11.35 4.83 6.14
N SER A 86 12.04 5.93 5.79
CA SER A 86 13.09 5.92 4.77
C SER A 86 14.38 5.23 5.21
N GLN A 87 14.58 4.98 6.50
CA GLN A 87 15.78 4.32 7.03
C GLN A 87 15.60 2.80 7.15
N ILE A 88 14.35 2.33 7.30
CA ILE A 88 14.03 0.92 7.53
C ILE A 88 14.62 0.01 6.45
N PRO A 89 14.46 0.27 5.14
CA PRO A 89 15.02 -0.61 4.11
C PRO A 89 16.55 -0.54 4.00
N LEU A 90 17.17 0.56 4.45
CA LEU A 90 18.60 0.83 4.26
C LEU A 90 19.50 0.04 5.22
N VAL A 91 18.95 -0.53 6.29
CA VAL A 91 19.76 -1.29 7.26
C VAL A 91 20.00 -2.74 6.85
N HIS A 92 19.31 -3.23 5.82
CA HIS A 92 19.45 -4.59 5.29
C HIS A 92 19.36 -5.69 6.36
N LYS A 93 18.39 -5.55 7.27
CA LYS A 93 18.05 -6.55 8.31
C LYS A 93 16.61 -6.99 8.14
N ARG A 94 16.31 -8.21 8.59
CA ARG A 94 14.95 -8.75 8.52
C ARG A 94 14.05 -8.03 9.52
N ILE A 95 12.98 -7.42 9.01
CA ILE A 95 11.96 -6.78 9.84
C ILE A 95 11.19 -7.87 10.59
N LYS A 96 11.12 -7.72 11.92
CA LYS A 96 10.28 -8.55 12.78
C LYS A 96 8.90 -7.93 12.97
N ARG A 97 8.83 -6.62 13.18
CA ARG A 97 7.56 -5.89 13.37
C ARG A 97 7.75 -4.39 13.13
N VAL A 98 6.73 -3.72 12.63
CA VAL A 98 6.68 -2.24 12.55
C VAL A 98 5.73 -1.64 13.57
N HIS A 99 6.00 -0.39 13.94
CA HIS A 99 5.26 0.38 14.94
C HIS A 99 5.11 1.83 14.49
N ILE A 100 4.02 2.47 14.92
CA ILE A 100 3.86 3.92 14.82
C ILE A 100 4.09 4.60 16.17
N PHE A 101 4.59 5.84 16.12
CA PHE A 101 4.67 6.75 17.25
C PHE A 101 3.98 8.08 16.92
N PRO A 102 3.05 8.57 17.77
CA PRO A 102 2.54 7.93 18.99
C PRO A 102 1.78 6.63 18.68
N ARG A 103 1.78 5.68 19.63
CA ARG A 103 1.18 4.34 19.44
C ARG A 103 -0.34 4.36 19.32
N GLN A 104 -0.97 5.35 19.93
CA GLN A 104 -2.42 5.53 19.90
C GLN A 104 -2.69 6.81 19.12
N VAL A 105 -3.25 6.63 17.93
CA VAL A 105 -3.74 7.71 17.07
C VAL A 105 -5.15 7.36 16.64
N GLU A 106 -6.00 8.38 16.55
CA GLU A 106 -7.36 8.21 16.09
C GLU A 106 -7.39 8.16 14.57
N ALA A 107 -8.20 7.26 14.03
CA ALA A 107 -8.48 7.26 12.61
C ALA A 107 -9.39 8.43 12.23
N VAL A 108 -9.29 8.89 10.99
CA VAL A 108 -10.22 9.91 10.49
C VAL A 108 -11.63 9.32 10.38
N PRO A 109 -12.69 9.98 10.91
CA PRO A 109 -14.05 9.43 10.89
C PRO A 109 -14.57 9.08 9.49
N SER A 110 -14.21 9.88 8.48
CA SER A 110 -14.58 9.61 7.09
C SER A 110 -13.90 8.36 6.52
N THR A 111 -12.66 8.05 6.94
CA THR A 111 -11.97 6.80 6.63
C THR A 111 -12.73 5.60 7.20
N LEU A 112 -13.11 5.66 8.48
CA LEU A 112 -13.87 4.58 9.11
C LEU A 112 -15.24 4.38 8.44
N LYS A 113 -15.93 5.48 8.11
CA LYS A 113 -17.19 5.43 7.36
C LYS A 113 -17.01 4.75 6.00
N ALA A 114 -15.95 5.10 5.26
CA ALA A 114 -15.68 4.49 3.96
C ALA A 114 -15.41 2.98 4.05
N ILE A 115 -14.72 2.53 5.11
CA ILE A 115 -14.47 1.10 5.35
C ILE A 115 -15.79 0.35 5.65
N ARG A 116 -16.67 0.93 6.46
CA ARG A 116 -17.98 0.35 6.80
C ARG A 116 -18.93 0.25 5.60
N GLU A 117 -18.86 1.21 4.69
CA GLU A 117 -19.69 1.26 3.48
C GLU A 117 -19.10 0.47 2.30
N ALA A 118 -17.87 -0.05 2.44
CA ALA A 118 -17.19 -0.77 1.37
C ALA A 118 -17.84 -2.12 1.09
N GLU A 119 -17.92 -2.49 -0.19
CA GLU A 119 -18.26 -3.85 -0.62
C GLU A 119 -16.99 -4.69 -0.84
N VAL A 120 -15.89 -4.02 -1.19
CA VAL A 120 -14.56 -4.60 -1.38
C VAL A 120 -13.53 -3.71 -0.72
N ILE A 121 -12.63 -4.30 0.05
CA ILE A 121 -11.45 -3.64 0.64
C ILE A 121 -10.22 -4.25 -0.01
N VAL A 122 -9.45 -3.43 -0.72
CA VAL A 122 -8.21 -3.86 -1.37
C VAL A 122 -7.03 -3.35 -0.54
N LEU A 123 -6.18 -4.27 -0.09
CA LEU A 123 -4.92 -3.96 0.57
C LEU A 123 -3.77 -4.07 -0.43
N GLY A 124 -3.00 -2.99 -0.58
CA GLY A 124 -1.92 -2.94 -1.57
C GLY A 124 -2.40 -2.74 -3.01
N PRO A 125 -1.52 -2.95 -4.01
CA PRO A 125 -0.12 -3.34 -3.84
C PRO A 125 0.73 -2.21 -3.23
N GLY A 126 1.92 -2.54 -2.75
CA GLY A 126 2.87 -1.55 -2.22
C GLY A 126 3.88 -2.20 -1.28
N SER A 127 4.86 -1.43 -0.81
CA SER A 127 5.80 -1.89 0.20
C SER A 127 5.04 -2.41 1.43
N LEU A 128 5.33 -3.65 1.83
CA LEU A 128 4.54 -4.33 2.85
C LEU A 128 4.61 -3.59 4.19
N TYR A 129 5.82 -3.26 4.65
CA TYR A 129 6.07 -2.71 5.96
C TYR A 129 6.01 -1.18 6.00
N THR A 130 6.26 -0.51 4.87
CA THR A 130 6.31 0.95 4.78
C THR A 130 5.11 1.59 4.07
N SER A 131 4.22 0.81 3.42
CA SER A 131 3.02 1.34 2.76
C SER A 131 1.72 0.67 3.17
N VAL A 132 1.67 -0.67 3.22
CA VAL A 132 0.41 -1.38 3.52
C VAL A 132 0.16 -1.46 5.03
N ILE A 133 1.08 -2.09 5.77
CA ILE A 133 0.96 -2.30 7.21
C ILE A 133 0.81 -1.00 8.01
N PRO A 134 1.47 0.14 7.69
CA PRO A 134 1.32 1.37 8.47
C PRO A 134 -0.13 1.86 8.62
N ASN A 135 -0.98 1.61 7.61
CA ASN A 135 -2.41 1.93 7.71
C ASN A 135 -3.14 1.05 8.73
N LEU A 136 -2.72 -0.22 8.87
CA LEU A 136 -3.26 -1.19 9.82
C LEU A 136 -2.75 -0.96 11.25
N LEU A 137 -1.69 -0.17 11.43
CA LEU A 137 -1.19 0.20 12.77
C LEU A 137 -2.08 1.24 13.46
N VAL A 138 -2.99 1.88 12.71
CA VAL A 138 -4.09 2.66 13.28
C VAL A 138 -5.18 1.67 13.70
N GLU A 139 -5.27 1.35 14.99
CA GLU A 139 -6.11 0.25 15.50
C GLU A 139 -7.58 0.37 15.08
N ASP A 140 -8.14 1.58 15.02
CA ASP A 140 -9.51 1.78 14.56
C ASP A 140 -9.71 1.31 13.11
N ILE A 141 -8.73 1.56 12.22
CA ILE A 141 -8.78 1.09 10.83
C ILE A 141 -8.73 -0.43 10.78
N ALA A 142 -7.77 -1.05 11.49
CA ALA A 142 -7.66 -2.51 11.50
C ALA A 142 -8.92 -3.17 12.07
N ARG A 143 -9.48 -2.61 13.14
CA ARG A 143 -10.73 -3.10 13.73
C ARG A 143 -11.91 -3.02 12.76
N GLU A 144 -12.14 -1.87 12.11
CA GLU A 144 -13.23 -1.73 11.14
C GLU A 144 -13.07 -2.66 9.94
N ILE A 145 -11.85 -2.88 9.44
CA ILE A 145 -11.61 -3.84 8.34
C ILE A 145 -11.95 -5.26 8.80
N ARG A 146 -11.54 -5.68 10.00
CA ARG A 146 -11.86 -7.01 10.54
C ARG A 146 -13.37 -7.22 10.68
N GLU A 147 -14.08 -6.23 11.22
CA GLU A 147 -15.52 -6.26 11.49
C GLU A 147 -16.38 -6.09 10.21
N SER A 148 -15.82 -5.52 9.16
CA SER A 148 -16.52 -5.31 7.88
C SER A 148 -16.91 -6.64 7.23
N SER A 149 -18.10 -6.66 6.61
CA SER A 149 -18.56 -7.75 5.74
C SER A 149 -18.07 -7.62 4.29
N ALA A 150 -17.30 -6.57 3.98
CA ALA A 150 -16.68 -6.39 2.68
C ALA A 150 -15.74 -7.56 2.36
N ILE A 151 -15.58 -7.87 1.07
CA ILE A 151 -14.57 -8.82 0.60
C ILE A 151 -13.19 -8.18 0.78
N LYS A 152 -12.29 -8.79 1.56
CA LYS A 152 -10.95 -8.25 1.84
C LYS A 152 -9.88 -8.94 1.00
N ILE A 153 -9.34 -8.23 0.02
CA ILE A 153 -8.37 -8.76 -0.95
C ILE A 153 -7.01 -8.10 -0.73
N TYR A 154 -5.99 -8.89 -0.41
CA TYR A 154 -4.60 -8.43 -0.46
C TYR A 154 -4.03 -8.65 -1.87
N ILE A 155 -3.49 -7.59 -2.48
CA ILE A 155 -2.72 -7.68 -3.73
C ILE A 155 -1.25 -7.93 -3.37
N CYS A 156 -0.79 -9.16 -3.59
CA CYS A 156 0.56 -9.54 -3.26
C CYS A 156 1.58 -8.87 -4.17
N ASN A 157 2.73 -8.51 -3.60
CA ASN A 157 3.84 -8.00 -4.38
C ASN A 157 4.34 -9.08 -5.35
N VAL A 158 4.73 -8.67 -6.55
CA VAL A 158 5.25 -9.58 -7.60
C VAL A 158 6.70 -9.95 -7.33
N MET A 159 7.47 -8.99 -6.81
CA MET A 159 8.88 -9.12 -6.47
C MET A 159 9.08 -8.82 -4.97
N THR A 160 10.08 -9.45 -4.36
CA THR A 160 10.59 -9.07 -3.04
C THR A 160 11.19 -7.67 -3.08
N GLN A 161 11.21 -7.00 -1.93
CA GLN A 161 11.79 -5.67 -1.79
C GLN A 161 13.01 -5.72 -0.85
N PRO A 162 14.20 -5.33 -1.34
CA PRO A 162 15.42 -5.31 -0.55
C PRO A 162 15.27 -4.54 0.76
N GLY A 163 15.64 -5.18 1.86
CA GLY A 163 15.56 -4.61 3.20
C GLY A 163 14.15 -4.57 3.82
N GLU A 164 13.12 -5.05 3.12
CA GLU A 164 11.76 -5.19 3.67
C GLU A 164 11.26 -6.63 3.63
N THR A 165 11.27 -7.26 2.45
CA THR A 165 10.66 -8.57 2.20
C THR A 165 11.62 -9.55 1.53
N ASP A 166 12.91 -9.45 1.87
CA ASP A 166 13.94 -10.39 1.43
C ASP A 166 13.51 -11.84 1.74
N ASP A 167 13.56 -12.70 0.71
CA ASP A 167 13.17 -14.12 0.77
C ASP A 167 11.71 -14.39 1.18
N TYR A 168 10.81 -13.40 1.07
CA TYR A 168 9.39 -13.63 1.41
C TYR A 168 8.67 -14.43 0.33
N THR A 169 7.91 -15.43 0.78
CA THR A 169 6.84 -16.05 -0.01
C THR A 169 5.54 -15.23 0.09
N ALA A 170 4.53 -15.57 -0.70
CA ALA A 170 3.21 -14.95 -0.63
C ALA A 170 2.55 -15.18 0.74
N SER A 171 2.66 -16.38 1.31
CA SER A 171 2.13 -16.67 2.66
C SER A 171 2.81 -15.84 3.75
N MET A 172 4.09 -15.50 3.60
CA MET A 172 4.81 -14.64 4.54
C MET A 172 4.30 -13.19 4.52
N HIS A 173 3.94 -12.67 3.33
CA HIS A 173 3.29 -11.36 3.23
C HIS A 173 1.92 -11.37 3.94
N VAL A 174 1.10 -12.39 3.67
CA VAL A 174 -0.22 -12.55 4.31
C VAL A 174 -0.08 -12.68 5.83
N ARG A 175 0.87 -13.48 6.30
CA ARG A 175 1.15 -13.66 7.73
C ARG A 175 1.52 -12.34 8.39
N ALA A 176 2.38 -11.53 7.78
CA ALA A 176 2.75 -10.23 8.31
C ALA A 176 1.53 -9.31 8.44
N LEU A 177 0.63 -9.28 7.45
CA LEU A 177 -0.63 -8.52 7.55
C LEU A 177 -1.49 -9.00 8.72
N ILE A 178 -1.66 -10.31 8.89
CA ILE A 178 -2.44 -10.88 10.00
C ILE A 178 -1.79 -10.60 11.36
N GLU A 179 -0.46 -10.69 11.47
CA GLU A 179 0.26 -10.42 12.73
C GLU A 179 0.20 -8.96 13.17
N HIS A 180 0.02 -8.02 12.23
CA HIS A 180 -0.09 -6.59 12.51
C HIS A 180 -1.53 -6.11 12.61
N GLY A 181 -2.41 -6.57 11.71
CA GLY A 181 -3.81 -6.16 11.58
C GLY A 181 -4.81 -7.10 12.24
N GLY A 182 -4.39 -8.27 12.75
CA GLY A 182 -5.25 -9.28 13.37
C GLY A 182 -5.96 -10.22 12.40
N ASN A 183 -6.54 -11.30 12.94
CA ASN A 183 -7.32 -12.27 12.15
C ASN A 183 -8.55 -11.60 11.52
N GLY A 184 -8.84 -11.95 10.26
CA GLY A 184 -9.96 -11.37 9.50
C GLY A 184 -9.62 -10.08 8.73
N ILE A 185 -8.35 -9.70 8.67
CA ILE A 185 -7.89 -8.53 7.88
C ILE A 185 -7.73 -8.86 6.37
N VAL A 186 -7.55 -10.15 6.04
CA VAL A 186 -7.43 -10.65 4.67
C VAL A 186 -8.30 -11.90 4.55
N ASP A 187 -9.20 -11.92 3.57
CA ASP A 187 -9.98 -13.11 3.20
C ASP A 187 -9.36 -13.81 1.98
N TYR A 188 -8.87 -13.01 1.03
CA TYR A 188 -8.31 -13.45 -0.24
C TYR A 188 -6.97 -12.78 -0.50
N VAL A 189 -6.04 -13.51 -1.12
CA VAL A 189 -4.82 -12.95 -1.70
C VAL A 189 -4.86 -13.14 -3.21
N LEU A 190 -4.61 -12.05 -3.95
CA LEU A 190 -4.41 -12.08 -5.40
C LEU A 190 -2.91 -12.04 -5.69
N VAL A 191 -2.41 -13.06 -6.38
CA VAL A 191 -1.01 -13.21 -6.76
C VAL A 191 -0.86 -13.29 -8.27
N ASN A 192 0.29 -12.85 -8.78
CA ASN A 192 0.63 -13.01 -10.19
C ASN A 192 0.90 -14.49 -10.53
N ASN A 193 0.36 -14.95 -11.66
CA ASN A 193 0.67 -16.28 -12.21
C ASN A 193 1.36 -16.25 -13.58
N LYS A 194 1.56 -15.05 -14.15
CA LYS A 194 2.29 -14.91 -15.41
C LYS A 194 3.78 -15.17 -15.15
N PRO A 195 4.41 -16.11 -15.88
CA PRO A 195 5.84 -16.34 -15.76
C PRO A 195 6.63 -15.08 -16.12
N ILE A 196 7.64 -14.76 -15.31
CA ILE A 196 8.59 -13.69 -15.57
C ILE A 196 9.77 -14.26 -16.36
N SER A 197 10.17 -13.62 -17.46
CA SER A 197 11.28 -14.10 -18.28
C SER A 197 12.59 -14.16 -17.50
N GLN A 198 13.47 -15.10 -17.85
CA GLN A 198 14.77 -15.24 -17.18
C GLN A 198 15.61 -13.96 -17.26
N GLU A 199 15.61 -13.28 -18.41
CA GLU A 199 16.31 -12.00 -18.59
C GLU A 199 15.84 -10.94 -17.59
N MET A 200 14.52 -10.84 -17.37
CA MET A 200 13.96 -9.91 -16.40
C MET A 200 14.29 -10.32 -14.96
N GLN A 201 14.25 -11.62 -14.63
CA GLN A 201 14.68 -12.10 -13.32
C GLN A 201 16.14 -11.76 -13.04
N GLU A 202 17.03 -11.97 -14.01
CA GLU A 202 18.45 -11.62 -13.91
C GLU A 202 18.68 -10.12 -13.79
N HIS A 203 17.87 -9.29 -14.46
CA HIS A 203 17.91 -7.84 -14.32
C HIS A 203 17.59 -7.39 -12.89
N TYR A 204 16.47 -7.84 -12.34
CA TYR A 204 16.03 -7.48 -10.98
C TYR A 204 16.90 -8.10 -9.88
N ALA A 205 17.46 -9.28 -10.10
CA ALA A 205 18.37 -9.93 -9.15
C ALA A 205 19.64 -9.10 -8.90
N ARG A 206 20.07 -8.24 -9.84
CA ARG A 206 21.21 -7.32 -9.63
C ARG A 206 20.92 -6.26 -8.57
N GLU A 207 19.64 -5.98 -8.31
CA GLU A 207 19.17 -5.07 -7.28
C GLU A 207 18.67 -5.83 -6.03
N GLY A 208 18.87 -7.15 -5.95
CA GLY A 208 18.40 -7.96 -4.82
C GLY A 208 16.89 -8.25 -4.82
N GLN A 209 16.22 -8.04 -5.94
CA GLN A 209 14.78 -8.29 -6.09
C GLN A 209 14.54 -9.65 -6.78
N TYR A 210 13.68 -10.48 -6.19
CA TYR A 210 13.35 -11.81 -6.69
C TYR A 210 11.84 -12.02 -6.79
N PRO A 211 11.33 -12.84 -7.73
CA PRO A 211 9.90 -13.14 -7.78
C PRO A 211 9.39 -13.74 -6.46
N VAL A 212 8.26 -13.24 -5.97
CA VAL A 212 7.62 -13.78 -4.77
C VAL A 212 7.07 -15.18 -5.08
N LEU A 213 7.54 -16.18 -4.34
CA LEU A 213 7.07 -17.56 -4.47
C LEU A 213 5.63 -17.68 -3.97
N VAL A 214 4.76 -18.27 -4.79
CA VAL A 214 3.37 -18.56 -4.44
C VAL A 214 3.26 -19.95 -3.81
N ASP A 215 3.13 -19.98 -2.49
CA ASP A 215 3.02 -21.18 -1.65
C ASP A 215 1.58 -21.41 -1.17
N GLU A 216 0.70 -21.83 -2.09
CA GLU A 216 -0.77 -21.91 -1.89
C GLU A 216 -1.20 -22.70 -0.65
N ASN A 217 -0.53 -23.81 -0.34
CA ASN A 217 -0.86 -24.60 0.85
C ASN A 217 -0.63 -23.80 2.14
N ALA A 218 0.50 -23.06 2.23
CA ALA A 218 0.80 -22.24 3.38
C ALA A 218 -0.13 -21.02 3.51
N ILE A 219 -0.65 -20.51 2.39
CA ILE A 219 -1.70 -19.48 2.37
C ILE A 219 -3.01 -20.07 2.92
N ALA A 220 -3.39 -21.27 2.48
CA ALA A 220 -4.60 -21.95 2.95
C ALA A 220 -4.54 -22.29 4.44
N ASP A 221 -3.37 -22.66 4.96
CA ASP A 221 -3.13 -22.90 6.40
C ASP A 221 -3.33 -21.63 7.26
N LEU A 222 -3.24 -20.44 6.66
CA LEU A 222 -3.58 -19.17 7.30
C LEU A 222 -5.09 -18.84 7.25
N GLY A 223 -5.91 -19.70 6.64
CA GLY A 223 -7.34 -19.47 6.44
C GLY A 223 -7.66 -18.51 5.30
N VAL A 224 -6.69 -18.18 4.44
CA VAL A 224 -6.83 -17.25 3.31
C VAL A 224 -6.95 -18.02 2.01
N LYS A 225 -7.83 -17.58 1.10
CA LYS A 225 -7.98 -18.18 -0.23
C LYS A 225 -7.07 -17.48 -1.26
N CYS A 226 -6.47 -18.24 -2.16
CA CYS A 226 -5.56 -17.71 -3.17
C CYS A 226 -6.23 -17.59 -4.55
N PHE A 227 -6.20 -16.40 -5.14
CA PHE A 227 -6.52 -16.15 -6.55
C PHE A 227 -5.24 -15.89 -7.34
N LYS A 228 -5.17 -16.47 -8.54
CA LYS A 228 -4.00 -16.42 -9.43
C LYS A 228 -4.43 -15.85 -10.77
N ALA A 229 -3.81 -14.77 -11.21
CA ALA A 229 -4.09 -14.18 -12.52
C ALA A 229 -2.86 -13.49 -13.13
N ASP A 230 -2.90 -13.25 -14.43
CA ASP A 230 -1.96 -12.33 -15.09
C ASP A 230 -2.36 -10.91 -14.71
N ILE A 231 -1.58 -10.32 -13.81
CA ILE A 231 -1.83 -8.98 -13.25
C ILE A 231 -0.66 -8.05 -13.49
N ILE A 232 0.27 -8.41 -14.39
CA ILE A 232 1.50 -7.63 -14.61
C ILE A 232 1.60 -7.08 -16.03
N ASP A 233 2.24 -5.92 -16.12
CA ASP A 233 2.90 -5.44 -17.33
C ASP A 233 4.40 -5.73 -17.16
N ASP A 234 4.99 -6.36 -18.16
CA ASP A 234 6.41 -6.74 -18.21
C ASP A 234 7.09 -6.18 -19.47
N SER A 235 6.47 -5.21 -20.14
CA SER A 235 6.98 -4.62 -21.40
C SER A 235 8.27 -3.80 -21.22
N LYS A 236 8.48 -3.24 -20.03
CA LYS A 236 9.67 -2.43 -19.68
C LYS A 236 10.19 -2.69 -18.27
N MET A 237 9.29 -2.75 -17.31
CA MET A 237 9.55 -3.04 -15.91
C MET A 237 8.44 -3.94 -15.39
N ILE A 238 8.74 -4.81 -14.43
CA ILE A 238 7.72 -5.64 -13.79
C ILE A 238 6.96 -4.75 -12.82
N HIS A 239 5.71 -4.46 -13.16
CA HIS A 239 4.77 -3.83 -12.25
C HIS A 239 3.37 -4.39 -12.48
N HIS A 240 2.46 -4.09 -11.56
CA HIS A 240 1.05 -4.43 -11.77
C HIS A 240 0.49 -3.64 -12.95
N ASP A 241 -0.20 -4.33 -13.86
CA ASP A 241 -1.03 -3.71 -14.89
C ASP A 241 -2.34 -3.28 -14.21
N SER A 242 -2.61 -1.97 -14.21
CA SER A 242 -3.76 -1.40 -13.48
C SER A 242 -5.10 -1.86 -14.04
N LEU A 243 -5.21 -2.10 -15.35
CA LEU A 243 -6.45 -2.55 -15.98
C LEU A 243 -6.69 -4.03 -15.71
N LYS A 244 -5.65 -4.88 -15.84
CA LYS A 244 -5.76 -6.29 -15.50
C LYS A 244 -6.10 -6.47 -14.02
N LEU A 245 -5.41 -5.75 -13.14
CA LEU A 245 -5.64 -5.83 -11.70
C LEU A 245 -7.07 -5.40 -11.34
N ALA A 246 -7.54 -4.27 -11.87
CA ALA A 246 -8.91 -3.81 -11.63
C ALA A 246 -9.95 -4.81 -12.15
N HIS A 247 -9.74 -5.38 -13.35
CA HIS A 247 -10.62 -6.40 -13.90
C HIS A 247 -10.68 -7.63 -12.98
N GLN A 248 -9.53 -8.12 -12.50
CA GLN A 248 -9.45 -9.28 -11.62
C GLN A 248 -10.12 -9.05 -10.26
N VAL A 249 -9.95 -7.86 -9.67
CA VAL A 249 -10.66 -7.49 -8.43
C VAL A 249 -12.18 -7.52 -8.64
N MET A 250 -12.67 -6.95 -9.75
CA MET A 250 -14.11 -6.94 -10.07
C MET A 250 -14.64 -8.35 -10.38
N GLU A 251 -13.85 -9.17 -11.07
CA GLU A 251 -14.19 -10.57 -11.37
C GLU A 251 -14.34 -11.40 -10.08
N ILE A 252 -13.41 -11.24 -9.13
CA ILE A 252 -13.49 -11.87 -7.81
C ILE A 252 -14.77 -11.41 -7.07
N TYR A 253 -15.03 -10.10 -7.02
CA TYR A 253 -16.23 -9.55 -6.40
C TYR A 253 -17.52 -10.15 -7.00
N HIS A 254 -17.66 -10.15 -8.33
CA HIS A 254 -18.84 -10.69 -9.00
C HIS A 254 -19.00 -12.20 -8.84
N THR A 255 -17.90 -12.95 -8.75
CA THR A 255 -17.93 -14.40 -8.54
C THR A 255 -18.46 -14.72 -7.15
N LEU A 256 -17.90 -14.07 -6.12
CA LEU A 256 -18.29 -14.30 -4.73
C LEU A 256 -19.72 -13.83 -4.42
N GLN A 257 -20.24 -12.83 -5.14
CA GLN A 257 -21.64 -12.41 -5.01
C GLN A 257 -22.64 -13.40 -5.61
N ARG A 258 -22.23 -14.26 -6.55
CA ARG A 258 -23.10 -15.30 -7.12
C ARG A 258 -23.19 -16.56 -6.26
N ASP A 259 -22.18 -16.77 -5.42
CA ASP A 259 -22.07 -17.96 -4.57
C ASP A 259 -22.76 -17.79 -3.19
N ASN A 260 -23.24 -16.57 -2.89
CA ASN A 260 -24.02 -16.22 -1.68
C ASN A 260 -25.52 -16.08 -2.00
#